data_AF-A0A089FPX2-F1
#
_entry.id   AF-A0A089FPX2-F1
#
_cell.length_a   1.000
_cell.length_b   1.000
_cell.length_c   1.000
_cell.angle_alpha   90.00
_cell.angle_beta   90.00
_cell.angle_gamma   90.00
#
_symmetry.space_group_name_H-M   'P 1'
#
loop_
_entity.id
_entity.type
_entity.pdbx_description
1 polymer ?
#
loop_
_entity_poly.entity_id
_entity_poly.type
_entity_poly.pdbx_seq_one_letter_code
_entity_poly.pdbx_strand_id
1 'polypeptide(L)' 'NSTLLATMIMLASLLSLFFYLRLAYIITLTLPPNTPNSLATWRTPTKSLPLTAVMNTMALILLPLTPTLVNLM' A
#
# COMPACT_ATOMS: atom_id res chain seq x y z
N ASN A 1 -2.90 24.89 -21.09
CA ASN A 1 -2.34 25.14 -19.74
C ASN A 1 -2.59 23.99 -18.76
N SER A 2 -3.77 23.34 -18.80
CA SER A 2 -4.10 22.20 -17.92
C SER A 2 -3.25 20.94 -18.13
N THR A 3 -2.83 20.66 -19.36
CA THR A 3 -1.99 19.49 -19.69
C THR A 3 -0.61 19.56 -19.04
N LEU A 4 0.02 20.74 -19.03
CA LEU A 4 1.31 20.95 -18.36
C LEU A 4 1.20 20.71 -16.85
N LEU A 5 0.14 21.21 -16.22
CA LEU A 5 -0.14 20.97 -14.80
C LEU A 5 -0.37 19.46 -14.52
N ALA A 6 -1.15 18.79 -15.36
CA ALA A 6 -1.39 17.35 -15.24
C ALA A 6 -0.09 16.54 -15.38
N THR A 7 0.80 16.89 -16.32
CA THR A 7 2.10 16.23 -16.46
C THR A 7 3.01 16.45 -15.25
N MET A 8 3.00 17.65 -14.66
CA MET A 8 3.77 17.93 -13.44
C MET A 8 3.27 17.09 -12.26
N ILE A 9 1.95 16.96 -12.12
CA ILE A 9 1.33 16.12 -11.09
C ILE A 9 1.63 14.63 -11.33
N MET A 10 1.58 14.17 -12.57
CA MET A 10 1.92 12.79 -12.94
C MET A 10 3.38 12.46 -12.58
N LEU A 11 4.33 13.34 -12.94
CA LEU A 11 5.75 13.15 -12.61
C LEU A 11 5.99 13.14 -11.10
N ALA A 12 5.31 14.01 -10.34
CA ALA A 12 5.36 13.99 -8.88
C ALA A 12 4.84 12.67 -8.28
N SER A 13 3.77 12.10 -8.83
CA SER A 13 3.24 10.78 -8.41
C SER A 13 4.18 9.63 -8.75
N LEU A 14 4.95 9.71 -9.85
CA LEU A 14 5.95 8.68 -10.17
C LEU A 14 7.08 8.67 -9.14
N LEU A 15 7.47 9.83 -8.61
CA LEU A 15 8.53 9.93 -7.60
C LEU A 15 8.11 9.28 -6.27
N SER A 16 6.87 9.49 -5.82
CA SER A 16 6.35 8.81 -4.62
C SER A 16 6.24 7.29 -4.83
N LEU A 17 5.85 6.84 -6.01
CA LEU A 17 5.79 5.41 -6.35
C LEU A 17 7.17 4.74 -6.27
N PHE A 18 8.24 5.39 -6.73
CA PHE A 18 9.60 4.85 -6.62
C PHE A 18 10.01 4.61 -5.16
N PHE A 19 9.65 5.53 -4.25
CA PHE A 19 9.92 5.37 -2.83
C PHE A 19 9.16 4.17 -2.24
N TYR A 20 7.88 4.01 -2.57
CA TYR A 20 7.09 2.85 -2.14
C TYR A 20 7.65 1.52 -2.66
N LEU A 21 8.15 1.46 -3.90
CA LEU A 21 8.78 0.24 -4.44
C LEU A 21 10.04 -0.17 -3.67
N ARG A 22 10.91 0.79 -3.33
CA ARG A 22 12.12 0.51 -2.54
C ARG A 22 11.76 0.01 -1.14
N LEU A 23 10.77 0.62 -0.50
CA LEU A 23 10.26 0.16 0.79
C LEU A 23 9.67 -1.26 0.68
N ALA A 24 8.79 -1.50 -0.29
CA ALA A 24 8.18 -2.79 -0.56
C ALA A 24 9.23 -3.88 -0.82
N TYR A 25 10.28 -3.56 -1.56
CA TYR A 25 11.41 -4.45 -1.83
C TYR A 25 12.15 -4.83 -0.54
N ILE A 26 12.45 -3.84 0.31
CA ILE A 26 13.15 -4.07 1.58
C ILE A 26 12.29 -4.92 2.54
N ILE A 27 10.97 -4.71 2.58
CA ILE A 27 10.08 -5.45 3.51
C ILE A 27 9.68 -6.84 3.01
N THR A 28 9.49 -7.03 1.69
CA THR A 28 8.95 -8.29 1.13
C THR A 28 10.01 -9.20 0.53
N LEU A 29 10.99 -8.63 -0.19
CA LEU A 29 11.93 -9.41 -1.00
C LEU A 29 13.24 -9.69 -0.27
N THR A 30 13.63 -8.82 0.66
CA THR A 30 14.81 -9.05 1.50
C THR A 30 14.35 -9.33 2.92
N LEU A 31 14.01 -10.57 3.26
CA LEU A 31 13.83 -10.97 4.66
C LEU A 31 15.07 -10.51 5.44
N PRO A 32 14.98 -9.49 6.32
CA PRO A 32 16.10 -9.16 7.18
C PRO A 32 16.35 -10.36 8.10
N PRO A 33 17.61 -10.61 8.50
CA PRO A 33 17.94 -11.75 9.35
C PRO A 33 17.04 -11.72 10.59
N ASN A 34 16.24 -12.77 10.74
CA ASN A 34 15.27 -12.92 11.81
C ASN A 34 15.98 -12.78 13.17
N THR A 35 15.58 -11.80 13.99
CA THR A 35 16.18 -11.61 15.32
C THR A 35 15.74 -12.75 16.25
N PRO A 36 16.57 -13.20 17.22
CA PRO A 36 16.24 -14.32 18.09
C PRO A 36 14.95 -14.12 18.93
N ASN A 37 14.56 -12.86 19.18
CA ASN A 37 13.31 -12.53 19.87
C ASN A 37 12.04 -12.78 19.04
N SER A 38 12.14 -12.89 17.70
CA SER A 38 11.02 -13.19 16.80
C SER A 38 10.41 -14.57 17.07
N LEU A 39 11.24 -15.56 17.43
CA LEU A 39 10.79 -16.90 17.79
C LEU A 39 9.92 -16.91 19.06
N ALA A 40 10.19 -16.01 20.00
CA ALA A 40 9.37 -15.85 21.20
C ALA A 40 8.05 -15.11 20.89
N THR A 41 8.06 -14.15 19.95
CA THR A 41 6.86 -13.41 19.53
C THR A 41 5.85 -14.30 18.78
N TRP A 42 6.30 -15.38 18.14
CA TRP A 42 5.41 -16.36 17.50
C TRP A 42 4.43 -17.03 18.48
N ARG A 43 4.81 -17.20 19.74
CA ARG A 43 3.96 -17.79 20.78
C ARG A 43 3.06 -16.79 21.51
N THR A 44 3.29 -15.49 21.33
CA THR A 44 2.45 -14.45 21.93
C THR A 44 1.31 -14.10 20.97
N PRO A 45 0.03 -14.19 21.37
CA PRO A 45 -1.07 -13.77 20.53
C PRO A 45 -0.99 -12.27 20.31
N THR A 46 -0.64 -11.84 19.09
CA THR A 46 -0.68 -10.44 18.71
C THR A 46 -2.15 -10.00 18.65
N LYS A 47 -2.45 -8.86 19.28
CA LYS A 47 -3.80 -8.28 19.22
C LYS A 47 -4.05 -7.79 17.80
N SER A 48 -4.80 -8.55 17.01
CA SER A 48 -5.19 -8.14 15.66
C SER A 48 -6.05 -6.88 15.76
N LEU A 49 -5.72 -5.86 14.97
CA LEU A 49 -6.50 -4.63 14.86
C LEU A 49 -7.53 -4.83 13.74
N PRO A 50 -8.80 -5.16 14.02
CA PRO A 50 -9.79 -5.44 12.99
C PRO A 50 -10.03 -4.25 12.06
N LEU A 51 -9.80 -3.03 12.57
CA LEU A 51 -9.95 -1.79 11.80
C LEU A 51 -9.02 -1.73 10.58
N THR A 52 -7.77 -2.19 10.69
CA THR A 52 -6.83 -2.17 9.56
C THR A 52 -7.24 -3.16 8.47
N ALA A 53 -7.81 -4.30 8.85
CA ALA A 53 -8.37 -5.26 7.91
C ALA A 53 -9.55 -4.67 7.13
N VAL A 54 -10.49 -3.99 7.82
CA VAL A 54 -11.64 -3.33 7.19
C VAL A 54 -11.21 -2.21 6.24
N MET A 55 -10.23 -1.41 6.64
CA MET A 55 -9.70 -0.35 5.78
C MET A 55 -9.04 -0.93 4.51
N ASN A 56 -8.28 -2.01 4.63
CA ASN A 56 -7.69 -2.69 3.48
C ASN A 56 -8.75 -3.31 2.57
N THR A 57 -9.74 -4.02 3.11
CA THR A 57 -10.80 -4.62 2.27
C THR A 57 -11.61 -3.56 1.55
N MET A 58 -11.90 -2.43 2.20
CA MET A 58 -12.58 -1.30 1.58
C MET A 58 -11.74 -0.70 0.43
N ALA A 59 -10.42 -0.55 0.61
CA ALA A 59 -9.52 -0.08 -0.44
C ALA A 59 -9.49 -1.03 -1.65
N LEU A 60 -9.46 -2.36 -1.42
CA LEU A 60 -9.49 -3.36 -2.50
C LEU A 60 -10.82 -3.37 -3.26
N ILE A 61 -11.96 -3.22 -2.57
CA ILE A 61 -13.29 -3.21 -3.20
C ILE A 61 -13.53 -1.92 -3.97
N LEU A 62 -12.92 -0.81 -3.57
CA LEU A 62 -13.06 0.47 -4.27
C LEU A 62 -12.39 0.47 -5.65
N LEU A 63 -11.31 -0.29 -5.83
CA LEU A 63 -10.59 -0.42 -7.11
C LEU A 63 -11.50 -0.88 -8.28
N PRO A 64 -12.27 -1.99 -8.18
CA PRO A 64 -13.19 -2.41 -9.24
C PRO A 64 -14.47 -1.56 -9.35
N LEU A 65 -14.78 -0.70 -8.36
CA LEU A 65 -15.91 0.23 -8.45
C LEU A 65 -15.59 1.49 -9.27
N THR A 66 -14.31 1.77 -9.54
CA THR A 66 -13.89 2.89 -10.39
C THR A 66 -14.58 2.94 -11.77
N PRO A 67 -14.70 1.84 -12.57
CA PRO A 67 -15.43 1.88 -13.83
C PRO A 67 -16.92 2.19 -13.64
N THR A 68 -17.56 1.71 -12.57
CA THR A 68 -18.98 1.99 -12.32
C THR A 68 -19.24 3.46 -12.01
N LEU A 69 -18.30 4.12 -11.33
CA LEU A 69 -18.42 5.53 -10.96
C LEU A 69 -18.16 6.45 -12.16
N VAL A 70 -17.20 6.08 -13.02
CA VAL A 70 -16.93 6.80 -14.28
C VAL A 70 -18.10 6.63 -15.26
N ASN A 71 -18.77 5.48 -15.30
CA ASN A 71 -19.89 5.25 -16.20
C ASN A 71 -21.21 5.90 -15.72
N LEU A 72 -21.30 6.30 -14.45
CA LEU A 72 -22.44 7.01 -13.88
C LEU A 72 -22.33 8.54 -14.06
N MET A 73 -21.11 9.05 -14.20
CA MET A 73 -20.80 10.47 -14.50
C MET A 73 -20.89 10.74 -15.99
#